data_AF-A0AAV1DNH3-F1
#
_entry.id   AF-A0AAV1DNH3-F1
#
_cell.length_a   1.000
_cell.length_b   1.000
_cell.length_c   1.000
_cell.angle_alpha   90.00
_cell.angle_beta   90.00
_cell.angle_gamma   90.00
#
_symmetry.space_group_name_H-M   'P 1'
#
loop_
_entity.id
_entity.type
_entity.pdbx_description
1 polymer ?
#
loop_
_entity_poly.entity_id
_entity_poly.type
_entity_poly.pdbx_seq_one_letter_code
_entity_poly.pdbx_strand_id
1 'polypeptide(L)'
;MFKNTFQSGFLSILYSLGSKPLQIWDKEVVDGQVKRILDEDIQSNVLEIVGSNIQSTYITCPADPNATLGIKLPFLVLIVKNPKKYFTFEIQVLDDKNVRRRFRASNYQVCKFSLCGWGFAYLLMLVQFMFLCLTQLINHNGILI
;
A
#
# COMPACT_ATOMS: atom_id res chain seq x y z
N MET A 1 14.60 -6.67 6.44
CA MET A 1 13.87 -7.81 7.01
C MET A 1 13.82 -8.99 6.05
N PHE A 2 13.48 -8.78 4.78
CA PHE A 2 13.34 -9.79 3.73
C PHE A 2 14.53 -9.87 2.76
N LYS A 3 15.65 -9.18 3.03
CA LYS A 3 16.82 -9.13 2.12
C LYS A 3 17.43 -10.51 1.80
N ASN A 4 17.33 -11.45 2.73
CA ASN A 4 17.92 -12.80 2.63
C ASN A 4 16.88 -13.90 2.40
N THR A 5 15.60 -13.56 2.27
CA THR A 5 14.55 -14.53 1.98
C THR A 5 14.42 -14.70 0.47
N PHE A 6 14.09 -15.91 0.02
CA PHE A 6 13.78 -16.15 -1.37
C PHE A 6 12.53 -15.34 -1.78
N GLN A 7 12.68 -14.45 -2.77
CA GLN A 7 11.62 -13.58 -3.26
C GLN A 7 11.28 -13.93 -4.71
N SER A 8 10.73 -15.12 -4.92
CA SER A 8 10.19 -15.52 -6.22
C SER A 8 8.72 -15.90 -6.07
N GLY A 9 7.89 -15.54 -7.05
CA GLY A 9 6.45 -15.70 -7.00
C GLY A 9 5.78 -14.57 -6.21
N PHE A 10 5.09 -14.91 -5.12
CA PHE A 10 4.30 -13.99 -4.33
C PHE A 10 4.84 -13.86 -2.90
N LEU A 11 4.92 -12.62 -2.41
CA LEU A 11 5.26 -12.31 -1.03
C LEU A 11 4.09 -11.60 -0.37
N SER A 12 3.53 -12.18 0.69
CA SER A 12 2.50 -11.54 1.50
C SER A 12 3.14 -10.84 2.69
N ILE A 13 2.91 -9.52 2.81
CA ILE A 13 3.39 -8.68 3.93
C ILE A 13 2.34 -8.60 5.05
N LEU A 14 1.06 -8.66 4.69
CA LEU A 14 -0.07 -8.60 5.61
C LEU A 14 -1.08 -9.68 5.23
N TYR A 15 -1.42 -10.54 6.20
CA TYR A 15 -2.42 -11.59 6.02
C TYR A 15 -3.34 -11.67 7.24
N SER A 16 -4.61 -11.26 7.06
CA SER A 16 -5.60 -11.11 8.14
C SER A 16 -5.98 -12.42 8.85
N LEU A 17 -5.82 -13.55 8.17
CA LEU A 17 -6.14 -14.89 8.69
C LEU A 17 -5.01 -15.50 9.54
N GLY A 18 -3.84 -14.87 9.56
CA GLY A 18 -2.72 -15.30 10.40
C GLY A 18 -3.02 -15.19 11.90
N SER A 19 -2.23 -15.89 12.72
CA SER A 19 -2.31 -15.82 14.18
C SER A 19 -1.95 -14.43 14.71
N LYS A 20 -0.94 -13.78 14.11
CA LYS A 20 -0.48 -12.42 14.42
C LYS A 20 -0.30 -11.61 13.12
N PRO A 21 -1.38 -11.07 12.54
CA PRO A 21 -1.32 -10.38 11.24
C PRO A 21 -0.41 -9.15 11.26
N LEU A 22 -0.30 -8.46 12.39
CA LEU A 22 0.49 -7.25 12.57
C LEU A 22 1.86 -7.50 13.20
N GLN A 23 2.43 -8.70 13.05
CA GLN A 23 3.71 -9.04 13.71
C GLN A 23 4.87 -8.11 13.29
N ILE A 24 4.90 -7.69 12.03
CA ILE A 24 5.95 -6.85 11.45
C ILE A 24 5.51 -5.40 11.25
N TRP A 25 4.28 -5.10 11.67
CA TRP A 25 3.63 -3.82 11.48
C TRP A 25 3.54 -3.12 12.84
N ASP A 26 3.86 -1.84 12.87
CA ASP A 26 3.51 -0.99 14.00
C ASP A 26 2.13 -0.37 13.78
N LYS A 27 1.45 -0.05 14.89
CA LYS A 27 0.10 0.50 14.87
C LYS A 27 0.05 1.80 15.67
N GLU A 28 -0.40 2.86 15.02
CA GLU A 28 -0.73 4.12 15.67
C GLU A 28 -2.23 4.34 15.59
N VAL A 29 -2.86 4.54 16.75
CA VAL A 29 -4.31 4.67 16.85
C VAL A 29 -4.64 5.78 17.82
N VAL A 30 -5.15 6.89 17.29
CA VAL A 30 -5.72 8.00 18.06
C VAL A 30 -7.18 8.18 17.62
N ASP A 31 -8.11 8.02 18.56
CA ASP A 31 -9.56 8.10 18.34
C ASP A 31 -10.06 7.19 17.20
N GLY A 32 -9.53 5.96 17.19
CA GLY A 32 -9.85 4.94 16.20
C GLY A 32 -9.76 3.52 16.76
N GLN A 33 -9.89 2.54 15.87
CA GLN A 33 -9.76 1.12 16.20
C GLN A 33 -9.09 0.36 15.06
N VAL A 34 -8.25 -0.60 15.44
CA VAL A 34 -7.68 -1.62 14.57
C VAL A 34 -8.13 -2.96 15.12
N LYS A 35 -9.03 -3.64 14.41
CA LYS A 35 -9.62 -4.90 14.87
C LYS A 35 -9.79 -5.88 13.72
N ARG A 36 -9.83 -7.17 14.06
CA ARG A 36 -10.17 -8.22 13.11
C ARG A 36 -11.67 -8.47 13.17
N ILE A 37 -12.36 -8.35 12.04
CA ILE A 37 -13.80 -8.58 11.92
C ILE A 37 -14.08 -9.64 10.85
N LEU A 38 -15.22 -10.32 10.95
CA LEU A 38 -15.72 -11.18 9.89
C LEU A 38 -16.45 -10.30 8.87
N ASP A 39 -15.99 -10.31 7.62
CA ASP A 39 -16.69 -9.61 6.54
C ASP A 39 -17.83 -10.49 6.00
N GLU A 40 -19.01 -9.91 5.83
CA GLU A 40 -20.22 -10.64 5.42
C GLU A 40 -20.17 -11.08 3.95
N ASP A 41 -19.54 -10.30 3.06
CA ASP A 41 -19.53 -10.57 1.62
C ASP A 41 -18.58 -11.72 1.26
N ILE A 42 -17.43 -11.78 1.93
CA ILE A 42 -16.41 -12.82 1.70
C ILE A 42 -16.42 -13.92 2.77
N GLN A 43 -17.24 -13.79 3.82
CA GLN A 43 -17.35 -14.72 4.96
C GLN A 43 -15.98 -15.06 5.59
N SER A 44 -15.09 -14.09 5.65
CA SER A 44 -13.70 -14.29 6.08
C SER A 44 -13.21 -13.15 6.95
N ASN A 45 -12.20 -13.41 7.77
CA ASN A 45 -11.67 -12.41 8.68
C ASN A 45 -10.83 -11.38 7.91
N VAL A 46 -11.19 -10.12 8.07
CA VAL A 46 -10.47 -8.96 7.53
C VAL A 46 -9.93 -8.10 8.66
N LEU A 47 -8.84 -7.40 8.39
CA LEU A 47 -8.32 -6.38 9.31
C LEU A 47 -9.00 -5.06 8.99
N GLU A 48 -9.84 -4.58 9.91
CA GLU A 48 -10.50 -3.28 9.83
C GLU A 48 -9.67 -2.23 10.58
N ILE A 49 -9.39 -1.13 9.88
CA ILE A 49 -8.72 0.05 10.41
C ILE A 49 -9.65 1.24 10.18
N VAL A 50 -10.19 1.79 11.26
CA VAL A 50 -11.14 2.90 11.20
C VAL A 50 -10.76 3.92 12.25
N GLY A 51 -10.59 5.17 11.84
CA GLY A 51 -10.39 6.32 12.72
C GLY A 51 -11.22 7.51 12.27
N SER A 52 -11.41 8.47 13.17
CA SER A 52 -12.02 9.76 12.84
C SER A 52 -11.13 10.59 11.91
N ASN A 53 -9.80 10.49 12.07
CA ASN A 53 -8.80 11.16 11.25
C ASN A 53 -7.83 10.15 10.60
N ILE A 54 -7.65 10.29 9.29
CA ILE A 54 -6.80 9.41 8.46
C ILE A 54 -5.33 9.51 8.87
N GLN A 55 -4.89 10.69 9.32
CA GLN A 55 -3.49 10.91 9.70
C GLN A 55 -3.15 10.34 11.08
N SER A 56 -4.15 10.06 11.91
CA SER A 56 -3.95 9.68 13.31
C SER A 56 -4.22 8.19 13.58
N THR A 57 -4.75 7.46 12.60
CA THR A 57 -5.00 6.02 12.69
C THR A 57 -4.44 5.33 11.47
N TYR A 58 -3.27 4.70 11.61
CA TYR A 58 -2.59 4.01 10.52
C TYR A 58 -1.71 2.87 11.03
N ILE A 59 -1.32 1.99 10.11
CA ILE A 59 -0.34 0.94 10.36
C ILE A 59 0.88 1.19 9.48
N THR A 60 2.07 0.95 10.01
CA THR A 60 3.33 1.13 9.30
C THR A 60 4.10 -0.16 9.25
N CYS A 61 4.83 -0.36 8.15
CA CYS A 61 5.74 -1.49 8.00
C CYS A 61 7.04 -0.97 7.42
N PRO A 62 8.21 -1.33 7.98
CA PRO A 62 8.41 -2.16 9.18
C PRO A 62 8.08 -1.44 10.49
N ALA A 63 7.93 -2.18 11.58
CA ALA A 63 7.63 -1.62 12.90
C ALA A 63 8.74 -0.70 13.45
N ASP A 64 10.00 -0.93 13.07
CA ASP A 64 11.10 -0.03 13.37
C ASP A 64 11.29 0.96 12.22
N PRO A 65 11.19 2.29 12.45
CA PRO A 65 11.36 3.30 11.40
C PRO A 65 12.76 3.31 10.77
N ASN A 66 13.78 2.77 11.44
CA ASN A 66 15.13 2.65 10.91
C ASN A 66 15.31 1.38 10.05
N ALA A 67 14.42 0.40 10.18
CA ALA A 67 14.49 -0.84 9.45
C ALA A 67 13.97 -0.65 8.01
N THR A 68 14.42 -1.54 7.12
CA THR A 68 13.94 -1.62 5.73
C THR A 68 13.43 -3.03 5.44
N LEU A 69 12.33 -3.13 4.69
CA LEU A 69 11.71 -4.42 4.33
C LEU A 69 12.65 -5.21 3.42
N GLY A 70 13.00 -4.66 2.27
CA GLY A 70 14.03 -5.21 1.39
C GLY A 70 13.45 -6.11 0.32
N ILE A 71 12.20 -5.86 -0.06
CA ILE A 71 11.48 -6.51 -1.14
C ILE A 71 12.12 -6.08 -2.47
N LYS A 72 12.01 -6.91 -3.50
CA LYS A 72 12.56 -6.65 -4.85
C LYS A 72 11.51 -6.82 -5.93
N LEU A 73 10.28 -7.15 -5.54
CA LEU A 73 9.21 -7.50 -6.46
C LEU A 73 8.65 -6.23 -7.13
N PRO A 74 8.47 -6.24 -8.46
CA PRO A 74 8.05 -5.06 -9.20
C PRO A 74 6.60 -4.65 -8.96
N PHE A 75 5.74 -5.58 -8.53
CA PHE A 75 4.31 -5.34 -8.37
C PHE A 75 3.89 -5.41 -6.90
N LEU A 76 3.24 -4.34 -6.44
CA LEU A 76 2.52 -4.33 -5.18
C LEU A 76 1.02 -4.47 -5.45
N VAL A 77 0.39 -5.47 -4.86
CA VAL A 77 -1.06 -5.68 -4.94
C VAL A 77 -1.66 -5.50 -3.56
N LEU A 78 -2.65 -4.61 -3.46
CA LEU A 78 -3.39 -4.37 -2.24
C LEU A 78 -4.87 -4.69 -2.46
N ILE A 79 -5.43 -5.57 -1.64
CA ILE A 79 -6.84 -5.94 -1.66
C ILE A 79 -7.55 -5.16 -0.54
N VAL A 80 -8.35 -4.17 -0.92
CA VAL A 80 -9.07 -3.29 0.03
C VAL A 80 -10.54 -3.24 -0.36
N LYS A 81 -11.43 -3.35 0.65
CA LYS A 81 -12.85 -3.06 0.51
C LYS A 81 -13.07 -1.56 0.62
N ASN A 82 -13.92 -0.98 -0.22
CA ASN A 82 -14.27 0.45 -0.14
C ASN A 82 -15.51 0.66 0.75
N PRO A 83 -15.38 1.09 2.03
CA PRO A 83 -16.52 1.39 2.89
C PRO A 83 -17.13 2.78 2.63
N LYS A 84 -16.81 3.43 1.50
CA LYS A 84 -17.19 4.83 1.18
C LYS A 84 -16.65 5.85 2.19
N LYS A 85 -15.51 5.58 2.80
CA LYS A 85 -14.78 6.49 3.70
C LYS A 85 -13.48 6.96 3.06
N TYR A 86 -12.89 8.00 3.62
CA TYR A 86 -11.58 8.45 3.16
C TYR A 86 -10.49 7.43 3.46
N PHE A 87 -9.64 7.22 2.47
CA PHE A 87 -8.58 6.22 2.49
C PHE A 87 -7.34 6.79 1.80
N THR A 88 -6.19 6.54 2.42
CA THR A 88 -4.87 6.88 1.90
C THR A 88 -3.94 5.71 2.12
N PHE A 89 -3.11 5.44 1.12
CA PHE A 89 -2.03 4.49 1.21
C PHE A 89 -0.73 5.14 0.72
N GLU A 90 0.38 4.68 1.28
CA GLU A 90 1.69 5.25 1.04
C GLU A 90 2.76 4.17 0.94
N ILE A 91 3.66 4.35 -0.01
CA ILE A 91 4.81 3.49 -0.25
C ILE A 91 6.07 4.35 -0.29
N GLN A 92 7.14 3.86 0.34
CA GLN A 92 8.47 4.40 0.15
C GLN A 92 9.28 3.45 -0.71
N VAL A 93 9.93 3.98 -1.75
CA VAL A 93 10.73 3.23 -2.71
C VAL A 93 12.15 3.76 -2.67
N LEU A 94 13.12 2.86 -2.75
CA LEU A 94 14.53 3.23 -2.85
C LEU A 94 15.00 3.12 -4.30
N ASP A 95 15.51 4.21 -4.85
CA ASP A 95 16.07 4.25 -6.20
C ASP A 95 17.49 3.65 -6.25
N ASP A 96 17.98 3.43 -7.48
CA ASP A 96 19.37 3.14 -7.82
C ASP A 96 20.38 4.16 -7.28
N LYS A 97 19.97 5.43 -7.19
CA LYS A 97 20.74 6.53 -6.60
C LYS A 97 20.69 6.59 -5.07
N ASN A 98 20.14 5.56 -4.43
CA ASN A 98 19.94 5.48 -2.97
C ASN A 98 19.09 6.64 -2.41
N VAL A 99 18.19 7.19 -3.25
CA VAL A 99 17.23 8.23 -2.86
C VAL A 99 15.91 7.56 -2.50
N ARG A 100 15.32 7.95 -1.36
CA ARG A 100 14.01 7.47 -0.94
C ARG A 100 12.91 8.34 -1.55
N ARG A 101 12.04 7.75 -2.35
CA ARG A 101 10.85 8.40 -2.89
C ARG A 101 9.60 7.91 -2.17
N ARG A 102 8.65 8.81 -1.93
CA ARG A 102 7.39 8.53 -1.25
C ARG A 102 6.25 8.71 -2.24
N PHE A 103 5.53 7.64 -2.54
CA PHE A 103 4.32 7.67 -3.33
C PHE A 103 3.12 7.58 -2.41
N ARG A 104 2.18 8.50 -2.55
CA ARG A 104 0.94 8.52 -1.79
C ARG A 104 -0.25 8.51 -2.73
N ALA A 105 -1.15 7.56 -2.53
CA ALA A 105 -2.44 7.49 -3.21
C ALA A 105 -3.54 7.75 -2.17
N SER A 106 -4.48 8.64 -2.48
CA SER A 106 -5.62 8.92 -1.61
C SER A 106 -6.88 9.12 -2.42
N ASN A 107 -8.04 8.86 -1.80
CA ASN A 107 -9.33 8.95 -2.49
C ASN A 107 -10.02 10.33 -2.38
N TYR A 108 -9.52 11.24 -1.54
CA TYR A 108 -10.05 12.60 -1.38
C TYR A 108 -9.26 13.65 -2.14
N GLN A 109 -8.06 13.32 -2.62
CA GLN A 109 -7.29 14.23 -3.45
C GLN A 109 -7.74 14.06 -4.90
N VAL A 110 -8.47 15.04 -5.41
CA VAL A 110 -8.63 15.20 -6.86
C VAL A 110 -7.29 15.67 -7.38
N CYS A 111 -6.59 14.80 -8.10
CA CYS A 111 -5.39 15.22 -8.80
C CYS A 111 -5.83 16.24 -9.86
N LYS A 112 -5.53 17.53 -9.62
CA LYS A 112 -5.50 18.52 -10.69
C LYS A 112 -4.28 18.21 -11.55
N PHE A 113 -4.34 17.11 -12.31
CA PHE A 113 -3.56 17.04 -13.52
C PHE A 113 -4.15 18.12 -14.42
N SER A 114 -3.46 19.25 -14.52
CA SER A 114 -3.58 20.08 -15.72
C SER A 114 -3.24 19.15 -16.87
N LEU A 115 -4.28 18.65 -17.54
CA LEU A 115 -4.19 17.93 -18.79
C LEU A 115 -3.45 18.84 -19.77
N CYS A 116 -2.14 18.67 -19.89
CA CYS A 116 -1.58 18.60 -21.22
C CYS A 116 -2.18 17.32 -21.82
N GLY A 117 -2.84 17.44 -22.99
CA GLY A 117 -3.69 16.41 -23.62
C GLY A 117 -3.08 15.01 -23.47
N TRP A 118 -3.85 13.96 -23.27
CA TRP A 118 -4.85 13.44 -24.20
C TRP A 118 -5.96 12.72 -23.43
N GLY A 119 -7.18 12.81 -23.95
CA GLY A 119 -8.33 12.13 -23.36
C GLY A 119 -8.20 10.61 -23.45
N PHE A 120 -8.50 9.93 -22.35
CA PHE A 120 -9.25 8.68 -22.39
C PHE A 120 -10.04 8.54 -21.08
N ALA A 121 -11.29 8.18 -21.25
CA ALA A 121 -12.36 8.29 -20.28
C ALA A 121 -12.13 7.49 -18.99
N TYR A 122 -12.58 8.13 -17.91
CA TYR A 122 -12.91 7.58 -16.60
C TYR A 122 -13.63 6.23 -16.70
N LEU A 123 -12.97 5.17 -16.25
CA LEU A 123 -13.49 4.06 -15.41
C LEU A 123 -12.44 2.93 -15.27
N LEU A 124 -11.38 2.96 -16.10
CA LEU A 124 -10.23 2.05 -16.02
C LEU A 124 -8.98 2.68 -15.36
N MET A 125 -9.14 3.79 -14.64
CA MET A 125 -7.99 4.62 -14.19
C MET A 125 -7.32 4.15 -12.90
N LEU A 126 -7.89 3.24 -12.11
CA LEU A 126 -7.23 2.81 -10.86
C LEU A 126 -6.27 1.63 -11.03
N VAL A 127 -6.43 0.81 -12.08
CA VAL A 127 -5.50 -0.31 -12.36
C VAL A 127 -4.45 0.10 -13.39
N GLN A 128 -4.83 0.91 -14.39
CA GLN A 128 -3.91 1.29 -15.47
C GLN A 128 -2.91 2.38 -15.08
N PHE A 129 -3.23 3.28 -14.15
CA PHE A 129 -2.29 4.33 -13.73
C PHE A 129 -1.16 3.76 -12.86
N MET A 130 -1.47 2.72 -12.07
CA MET A 130 -0.45 1.93 -11.41
C MET A 130 0.39 1.19 -12.46
N PHE A 131 -0.22 0.63 -13.52
CA PHE A 131 0.50 -0.03 -14.61
C PHE A 131 1.38 0.90 -15.47
N LEU A 132 0.95 2.12 -15.81
CA LEU A 132 1.74 3.06 -16.62
C LEU A 132 2.87 3.70 -15.83
N CYS A 133 2.65 4.00 -14.55
CA CYS A 133 3.69 4.56 -13.70
C CYS A 133 4.71 3.48 -13.29
N LEU A 134 4.28 2.24 -13.04
CA LEU A 134 5.19 1.10 -12.87
C LEU A 134 5.93 0.74 -14.16
N THR A 135 5.28 0.67 -15.33
CA THR A 135 5.98 0.29 -16.58
C THR A 135 7.00 1.33 -17.04
N GLN A 136 6.81 2.62 -16.74
CA GLN A 136 7.82 3.66 -16.97
C GLN A 136 8.99 3.60 -15.97
N LEU A 137 8.78 3.09 -14.74
CA LEU A 137 9.83 2.93 -13.72
C LEU A 137 10.53 1.55 -13.74
N ILE A 138 9.87 0.50 -14.23
CA ILE A 138 10.42 -0.87 -14.31
C ILE A 138 11.33 -1.06 -15.52
N ASN A 139 11.27 -0.17 -16.52
CA ASN A 139 12.14 -0.26 -17.70
C ASN A 139 13.63 0.01 -17.42
N HIS A 140 14.02 0.34 -16.19
CA HIS A 140 15.41 0.32 -15.77
C HIS A 140 15.53 -0.11 -14.30
N ASN A 141 15.64 -1.43 -14.08
CA ASN A 141 16.33 -2.05 -12.93
C ASN A 141 16.15 -1.36 -11.56
N GLY A 142 15.00 -1.52 -10.90
CA GLY A 142 14.75 -0.88 -9.60
C GLY A 142 14.01 -1.76 -8.62
N ILE A 143 14.73 -2.25 -7.62
CA ILE A 143 14.29 -3.07 -6.49
C ILE A 143 13.32 -2.27 -5.57
N LEU A 144 12.09 -2.76 -5.40
CA LEU A 144 11.05 -2.16 -4.54
C LEU A 144 11.12 -2.74 -3.11
N ILE A 145 11.89 -2.09 -2.22
CA ILE A 145 12.12 -2.50 -0.81
C ILE A 145 10.84 -2.56 0.01
#